data_AF-A0A933IVF4-F1
#
_entry.id   AF-A0A933IVF4-F1
#
_cell.length_a   1.000
_cell.length_b   1.000
_cell.length_c   1.000
_cell.angle_alpha   90.00
_cell.angle_beta   90.00
_cell.angle_gamma   90.00
#
_symmetry.space_group_name_H-M   'P 1'
#
loop_
_entity.id
_entity.type
_entity.pdbx_description
1 polymer ?
#
loop_
_entity_poly.entity_id
_entity_poly.type
_entity_poly.pdbx_seq_one_letter_code
_entity_poly.pdbx_strand_id
1 'polypeptide(L)'
;MPQEITVFAETNFRNQYRQFGIKTDDRRRHMYLVGKTGMGKSTILENMIIDDIRSGKGVMVVDPHGDLAEKIIEYIPSGRVNEVIYFNPSDIDYPIAINIIEQVEPHLRHLVASGLIGV
;
A
#
# COMPACT_ATOMS: atom_id res chain seq x y z
N MET A 1 -21.44 -17.00 0.64
CA MET A 1 -20.03 -16.77 1.02
C MET A 1 -20.04 -16.03 2.36
N PRO A 2 -19.30 -16.48 3.39
CA PRO A 2 -19.04 -15.64 4.56
C PRO A 2 -18.51 -14.29 4.08
N GLN A 3 -19.00 -13.19 4.66
CA GLN A 3 -18.64 -11.86 4.20
C GLN A 3 -17.21 -11.57 4.66
N GLU A 4 -16.25 -11.70 3.74
CA GLU A 4 -14.83 -11.50 4.00
C GLU A 4 -14.57 -10.05 4.47
N ILE A 5 -13.84 -9.91 5.56
CA ILE A 5 -13.43 -8.62 6.13
C ILE A 5 -11.92 -8.49 6.05
N THR A 6 -11.43 -7.29 5.74
CA THR A 6 -10.04 -6.93 6.00
C THR A 6 -9.94 -6.47 7.44
N VAL A 7 -9.25 -7.23 8.27
CA VAL A 7 -9.13 -6.94 9.71
C VAL A 7 -8.14 -5.80 9.92
N PHE A 8 -8.49 -4.83 10.75
CA PHE A 8 -7.57 -3.72 11.08
C PHE A 8 -7.52 -3.35 12.56
N ALA A 9 -8.43 -3.89 13.38
CA ALA A 9 -8.49 -3.59 14.81
C ALA A 9 -9.22 -4.69 15.60
N GLU A 10 -9.11 -4.57 16.93
CA GLU A 10 -9.79 -5.41 17.90
C GLU A 10 -10.51 -4.54 18.93
N THR A 11 -11.73 -4.92 19.31
CA THR A 11 -12.46 -4.31 20.43
C THR A 11 -12.32 -5.19 21.67
N ASN A 12 -12.40 -4.59 22.85
CA ASN A 12 -12.22 -5.23 24.16
C ASN A 12 -13.47 -5.12 25.06
N PHE A 13 -14.66 -4.97 24.47
CA PHE A 13 -15.89 -4.72 25.21
C PHE A 13 -16.17 -5.82 26.25
N ARG A 14 -16.20 -5.45 27.54
CA ARG A 14 -16.45 -6.38 28.66
C ARG A 14 -15.50 -7.59 28.67
N ASN A 15 -14.21 -7.37 28.39
CA ASN A 15 -13.18 -8.42 28.27
C ASN A 15 -13.48 -9.44 27.15
N GLN A 16 -14.35 -9.10 26.21
CA GLN A 16 -14.54 -9.87 24.98
C GLN A 16 -13.72 -9.21 23.88
N TYR A 17 -12.66 -9.92 23.48
CA TYR A 17 -11.79 -9.51 22.39
C TYR A 17 -12.41 -9.96 21.07
N ARG A 18 -12.75 -8.99 20.23
CA ARG A 18 -13.35 -9.27 18.92
C ARG A 18 -12.64 -8.47 17.85
N GLN A 19 -12.03 -9.18 16.91
CA GLN A 19 -11.47 -8.59 15.70
C GLN A 19 -12.60 -8.01 14.84
N PHE A 20 -12.35 -6.83 14.29
CA PHE A 20 -13.24 -6.17 13.36
C PHE A 20 -12.45 -5.47 12.25
N GLY A 21 -13.17 -5.11 11.20
CA GLY A 21 -12.57 -4.64 9.98
C GLY A 21 -13.60 -4.06 9.03
N ILE A 22 -13.18 -3.84 7.79
CA ILE A 22 -14.06 -3.41 6.70
C ILE A 22 -14.39 -4.59 5.79
N LYS A 23 -15.64 -4.69 5.35
CA LYS A 23 -16.04 -5.70 4.37
C LYS A 23 -15.32 -5.44 3.05
N THR A 24 -14.89 -6.49 2.37
CA THR A 24 -14.25 -6.36 1.06
C THR A 24 -15.12 -5.58 0.06
N ASP A 25 -16.44 -5.81 0.07
CA ASP A 25 -17.36 -5.09 -0.82
C ASP A 25 -17.41 -3.58 -0.55
N ASP A 26 -17.38 -3.18 0.72
CA ASP A 26 -17.40 -1.77 1.10
C ASP A 26 -16.06 -1.10 0.76
N ARG A 27 -14.95 -1.77 1.07
CA ARG A 27 -13.61 -1.30 0.78
C ARG A 27 -13.34 -1.08 -0.72
N ARG A 28 -13.94 -1.88 -1.60
CA ARG A 28 -13.84 -1.70 -3.06
C ARG A 28 -14.40 -0.36 -3.55
N ARG A 29 -15.23 0.32 -2.76
CA ARG A 29 -15.75 1.67 -3.05
C ARG A 29 -14.81 2.80 -2.60
N HIS A 30 -13.56 2.47 -2.32
CA HIS A 30 -12.52 3.34 -1.76
C HIS A 30 -12.79 3.73 -0.30
N MET A 31 -11.72 4.16 0.38
CA MET A 31 -11.77 4.60 1.76
C MET A 31 -11.08 5.95 1.89
N TYR A 32 -11.66 6.83 2.70
CA TYR A 32 -11.04 8.08 3.09
C TYR A 32 -10.86 8.09 4.62
N LEU A 33 -9.60 8.09 5.06
CA LEU A 33 -9.24 8.02 6.47
C LEU A 33 -8.78 9.39 6.97
N VAL A 34 -9.55 9.99 7.87
CA VAL A 34 -9.34 11.37 8.36
C VAL A 34 -9.06 11.37 9.86
N GLY A 35 -8.11 12.21 10.28
CA GLY A 35 -7.76 12.40 11.68
C GLY A 35 -6.47 13.18 11.83
N LYS A 36 -6.25 13.79 13.00
CA LYS A 36 -4.99 14.49 13.33
C LYS A 36 -3.82 13.51 13.47
N THR A 37 -2.60 14.03 13.50
CA THR A 37 -1.40 13.24 13.84
C THR A 37 -1.60 12.54 15.20
N GLY A 38 -1.11 11.31 15.32
CA GLY A 38 -1.27 10.50 16.54
C GLY A 38 -2.61 9.79 16.71
N MET A 39 -3.57 9.96 15.79
CA MET A 39 -4.90 9.31 15.88
C MET A 39 -4.93 7.87 15.34
N GLY A 40 -3.77 7.23 15.13
CA GLY A 40 -3.69 5.83 14.69
C GLY A 40 -3.98 5.58 13.20
N LYS A 41 -4.00 6.61 12.35
CA LYS A 41 -4.26 6.45 10.90
C LYS A 41 -3.27 5.49 10.23
N SER A 42 -1.97 5.70 10.46
CA SER A 42 -0.92 4.85 9.91
C SER A 42 -1.05 3.41 10.42
N THR A 43 -1.40 3.22 11.70
CA THR A 43 -1.64 1.89 12.29
C THR A 43 -2.81 1.17 11.64
N ILE A 44 -3.91 1.86 11.34
CA ILE A 44 -5.05 1.27 10.63
C ILE A 44 -4.62 0.82 9.23
N LEU A 45 -3.93 1.69 8.48
CA LEU A 45 -3.44 1.36 7.13
C LEU A 45 -2.47 0.18 7.16
N GLU A 46 -1.52 0.20 8.09
CA GLU A 46 -0.54 -0.87 8.30
C GLU A 46 -1.23 -2.22 8.53
N ASN A 47 -2.16 -2.28 9.49
CA ASN A 47 -2.86 -3.52 9.81
C ASN A 47 -3.64 -4.06 8.59
N MET A 48 -4.28 -3.19 7.82
CA MET A 48 -4.99 -3.58 6.60
C MET A 48 -4.03 -4.13 5.53
N ILE A 49 -2.90 -3.46 5.31
CA ILE A 49 -1.90 -3.88 4.32
C ILE A 49 -1.30 -5.23 4.71
N ILE A 50 -0.98 -5.44 5.99
CA ILE A 50 -0.46 -6.70 6.52
C ILE A 50 -1.49 -7.82 6.35
N ASP A 51 -2.76 -7.56 6.67
CA ASP A 51 -3.86 -8.52 6.50
C ASP A 51 -4.00 -8.95 5.04
N ASP A 52 -3.89 -8.01 4.09
CA ASP A 52 -3.91 -8.30 2.66
C ASP A 52 -2.71 -9.14 2.21
N ILE A 53 -1.49 -8.76 2.61
CA ILE A 53 -0.25 -9.48 2.27
C ILE A 53 -0.36 -10.93 2.76
N ARG A 54 -0.79 -11.14 4.01
CA ARG A 54 -0.98 -12.46 4.62
C ARG A 54 -2.08 -13.27 3.94
N SER A 55 -3.11 -12.59 3.44
CA SER A 55 -4.19 -13.19 2.65
C SER A 55 -3.78 -13.47 1.20
N GLY A 56 -2.52 -13.25 0.82
CA GLY A 56 -2.03 -13.49 -0.55
C GLY A 56 -2.45 -12.42 -1.56
N LYS A 57 -2.99 -11.29 -1.11
CA LYS A 57 -3.40 -10.19 -1.99
C LYS A 57 -2.21 -9.31 -2.35
N GLY A 58 -2.22 -8.74 -3.56
CA GLY A 58 -1.26 -7.73 -3.98
C GLY A 58 -1.58 -6.37 -3.37
N VAL A 59 -0.55 -5.60 -3.04
CA VAL A 59 -0.68 -4.25 -2.47
C VAL A 59 0.28 -3.29 -3.17
N MET A 60 -0.09 -2.02 -3.25
CA MET A 60 0.78 -0.92 -3.64
C MET A 60 0.72 0.13 -2.54
N VAL A 61 1.88 0.50 -2.01
CA VAL A 61 2.01 1.52 -0.96
C VAL A 61 2.80 2.69 -1.52
N VAL A 62 2.23 3.88 -1.39
CA VAL A 62 2.91 5.14 -1.73
C VAL A 62 3.04 5.91 -0.44
N ASP A 63 4.28 6.09 0.01
CA ASP A 63 4.58 6.70 1.28
C ASP A 63 5.67 7.77 1.11
N PRO A 64 5.33 9.07 1.22
CA PRO A 64 6.30 10.16 1.11
C PRO A 64 7.34 10.20 2.25
N HIS A 65 7.05 9.57 3.39
CA HIS A 65 7.93 9.59 4.56
C HIS A 65 8.82 8.35 4.66
N GLY A 66 8.38 7.24 4.07
CA GLY A 66 9.12 5.98 3.99
C GLY A 66 8.93 5.04 5.19
N ASP A 67 8.45 5.56 6.32
CA ASP A 67 8.30 4.82 7.58
C ASP A 67 7.26 3.68 7.49
N LEU A 68 6.16 3.90 6.77
CA LEU A 68 5.18 2.85 6.51
C LEU A 68 5.74 1.81 5.54
N ALA A 69 6.41 2.26 4.48
CA ALA A 69 6.96 1.34 3.47
C ALA A 69 8.01 0.40 4.06
N GLU A 70 8.97 0.93 4.82
CA GLU A 70 10.00 0.15 5.51
C GLU A 70 9.38 -0.89 6.45
N LYS A 71 8.38 -0.47 7.23
CA LYS A 71 7.70 -1.35 8.17
C LYS A 71 6.94 -2.49 7.48
N ILE A 72 6.27 -2.22 6.37
CA ILE A 72 5.52 -3.25 5.62
C ILE A 72 6.43 -4.33 5.04
N ILE A 73 7.66 -3.99 4.63
CA ILE A 73 8.62 -4.96 4.06
C ILE A 73 8.96 -6.05 5.08
N GLU A 74 9.02 -5.72 6.37
CA GLU A 74 9.28 -6.69 7.44
C GLU A 74 8.18 -7.77 7.57
N TYR A 75 6.97 -7.51 7.06
CA TYR A 75 5.84 -8.43 7.11
C TYR A 75 5.66 -9.28 5.84
N ILE A 76 6.53 -9.10 4.83
CA ILE A 76 6.49 -9.91 3.62
C ILE A 76 6.88 -11.35 3.94
N PRO A 77 6.04 -12.35 3.58
CA PRO A 77 6.40 -13.76 3.75
C PRO A 77 7.69 -14.09 2.98
N SER A 78 8.59 -14.85 3.60
CA SER A 78 9.89 -15.21 3.02
C SER A 78 9.78 -15.83 1.62
N GLY A 79 8.74 -16.63 1.36
CA GLY A 79 8.48 -17.25 0.05
C GLY A 79 8.06 -16.26 -1.05
N ARG A 80 7.76 -15.01 -0.73
CA ARG A 80 7.27 -13.97 -1.65
C ARG A 80 8.21 -12.78 -1.79
N VAL A 81 9.40 -12.82 -1.18
CA VAL A 81 10.36 -11.70 -1.23
C VAL A 81 10.72 -11.33 -2.68
N ASN A 82 10.83 -12.32 -3.57
CA ASN A 82 11.12 -12.10 -4.99
C ASN A 82 9.97 -11.46 -5.78
N GLU A 83 8.79 -11.29 -5.17
CA GLU A 83 7.62 -10.62 -5.75
C GLU A 83 7.51 -9.15 -5.31
N VAL A 84 8.48 -8.65 -4.54
CA VAL A 84 8.45 -7.30 -3.98
C VAL A 84 9.32 -6.35 -4.79
N ILE A 85 8.76 -5.19 -5.12
CA ILE A 85 9.49 -4.05 -5.67
C ILE A 85 9.50 -2.96 -4.60
N TYR A 86 10.69 -2.65 -4.07
CA TYR A 86 10.88 -1.52 -3.18
C TYR A 86 11.54 -0.38 -3.97
N PHE A 87 10.76 0.67 -4.24
CA PHE A 87 11.22 1.82 -5.02
C PHE A 87 11.46 3.02 -4.12
N ASN A 88 12.73 3.35 -3.89
CA ASN A 88 13.16 4.55 -3.19
C ASN A 88 13.97 5.46 -4.14
N PRO A 89 13.41 6.60 -4.60
CA PRO A 89 14.12 7.51 -5.49
C PRO A 89 15.40 8.13 -4.90
N SER A 90 15.58 8.09 -3.58
CA SER A 90 16.78 8.57 -2.90
C SER A 90 17.86 7.50 -2.71
N ASP A 91 17.57 6.24 -3.05
CA ASP A 91 18.56 5.15 -3.00
C ASP A 91 19.45 5.20 -4.26
N ILE A 92 20.72 5.55 -4.04
CA ILE A 92 21.73 5.67 -5.09
C ILE A 92 22.52 4.36 -5.25
N ASP A 93 22.52 3.51 -4.23
CA ASP A 93 23.26 2.25 -4.23
C ASP A 93 22.50 1.16 -5.01
N TYR A 94 21.17 1.15 -4.90
CA TYR A 94 20.28 0.20 -5.58
C TYR A 94 19.12 0.88 -6.33
N PRO A 95 19.41 1.76 -7.31
CA PRO A 95 18.37 2.51 -8.01
C PRO A 95 17.56 1.59 -8.94
N ILE A 96 16.22 1.73 -8.90
CA ILE A 96 15.33 1.09 -9.88
C ILE A 96 15.08 2.07 -11.03
N ALA A 97 15.45 1.66 -12.24
CA ALA A 97 15.19 2.43 -13.45
C ALA A 97 13.75 2.22 -13.95
N ILE A 98 13.07 3.31 -14.30
CA ILE A 98 11.74 3.30 -14.92
C ILE A 98 11.81 4.08 -16.23
N ASN A 99 11.55 3.41 -17.34
CA ASN A 99 11.47 4.05 -18.65
C ASN A 99 10.02 4.35 -19.02
N ILE A 100 9.58 5.58 -18.72
CA ILE A 100 8.20 6.01 -18.92
C ILE A 100 7.81 6.11 -20.41
N ILE A 101 8.79 6.16 -21.32
CA ILE A 101 8.55 6.24 -22.77
C ILE A 101 8.79 4.92 -23.52
N GLU A 102 9.11 3.83 -22.82
CA GLU A 102 9.46 2.54 -23.43
C GLU A 102 8.38 2.01 -24.37
N GLN A 103 7.14 2.01 -23.88
CA GLN A 103 5.95 1.51 -24.59
C GLN A 103 5.10 2.65 -25.16
N VAL A 104 5.73 3.77 -25.53
CA VAL A 104 5.05 4.94 -26.10
C VAL A 104 5.41 5.08 -27.58
N GLU A 105 4.38 5.15 -28.43
CA GLU A 105 4.55 5.36 -29.86
C GLU A 105 5.38 6.63 -30.13
N PRO A 106 6.34 6.61 -31.08
CA PRO A 106 7.29 7.72 -31.26
C PRO A 106 6.64 9.09 -31.38
N HIS A 107 5.49 9.16 -32.07
CA HIS A 107 4.78 10.41 -32.30
C HIS A 107 4.07 10.96 -31.04
N LEU A 108 3.86 10.14 -29.99
CA LEU A 108 3.24 10.55 -28.72
C LEU A 108 4.25 10.86 -27.60
N ARG A 109 5.53 10.50 -27.79
CA ARG A 109 6.56 10.65 -26.73
C ARG A 109 6.70 12.09 -26.23
N HIS A 110 6.50 13.07 -27.11
CA HIS A 110 6.56 14.49 -26.73
C HIS A 110 5.44 14.88 -25.74
N LEU A 111 4.25 14.29 -25.85
CA LEU A 111 3.15 14.53 -24.92
C LEU A 111 3.44 13.95 -23.54
N VAL A 112 3.97 12.73 -23.50
CA VAL A 112 4.36 12.06 -22.24
C VAL A 112 5.48 12.84 -21.55
N ALA A 113 6.51 13.27 -22.29
CA ALA A 113 7.57 14.12 -21.75
C ALA A 113 7.03 15.45 -21.21
N SER A 114 6.11 16.10 -21.92
CA SER A 114 5.47 17.33 -21.47
C SER A 114 4.66 17.11 -20.18
N GLY A 115 3.95 15.98 -20.04
CA GLY A 115 3.18 15.67 -18.83
C GLY A 115 4.05 15.41 -17.61
N LEU A 116 5.26 14.88 -17.79
CA LEU A 116 6.21 14.65 -16.69
C LEU A 116 6.85 15.94 -16.18
N ILE A 117 7.16 16.88 -17.07
CA ILE A 117 7.80 18.17 -16.71
C ILE A 117 6.76 19.21 -16.26
N GLY A 118 5.51 19.07 -16.69
CA GLY A 118 4.46 20.08 -16.51
C GLY A 118 3.81 20.16 -15.12
N VAL A 119 4.38 19.53 -14.10
CA VAL A 119 3.90 19.53 -12.70
C VAL A 119 4.86 20.23 -11.76
#